data_AF-A0A3D1YP08-F1
#
_entry.id   AF-A0A3D1YP08-F1
#
_cell.length_a   1.000
_cell.length_b   1.000
_cell.length_c   1.000
_cell.angle_alpha   90.00
_cell.angle_beta   90.00
_cell.angle_gamma   90.00
#
_symmetry.space_group_name_H-M   'P 1'
#
loop_
_entity.id
_entity.type
_entity.pdbx_description
1 polymer ?
#
loop_
_entity_poly.entity_id
_entity_poly.type
_entity_poly.pdbx_seq_one_letter_code
_entity_poly.pdbx_strand_id
1 'polypeptide(L)'
;MDLGKRMKNRLIILRDKRRRSMSAQLLLLFVSLASVALAHAQSAIPRLADNAPDTYTVERGDTLWDISALFLNEPWRWPELWSVNPDVRDPNLIYPGDVLYLRWNNGKPGVYLTSAPRASVTKLSPKMRSEPLTSAIPEIPRDVIDPFIANHRFENTVDRSMYPRVLGGAGGRLISGMGDSIYVAGSLSSGVETYDVVRPS
;
A
#
# COMPACT_ATOMS: atom_id res chain seq x y z
N MET A 1 -92.55 -46.24 13.81
CA MET A 1 -92.78 -45.16 14.79
C MET A 1 -91.42 -44.72 15.28
N ASP A 2 -91.03 -43.46 15.31
CA ASP A 2 -91.49 -42.22 14.72
C ASP A 2 -90.36 -41.21 15.01
N LEU A 3 -90.27 -40.15 14.19
CA LEU A 3 -89.44 -38.96 14.35
C LEU A 3 -87.91 -39.17 14.38
N GLY A 4 -87.11 -38.51 13.55
CA GLY A 4 -87.30 -37.13 13.12
C GLY A 4 -86.18 -36.25 13.67
N LYS A 5 -85.03 -36.28 12.97
CA LYS A 5 -84.21 -35.13 12.54
C LYS A 5 -84.03 -33.93 13.51
N ARG A 6 -82.75 -33.53 13.65
CA ARG A 6 -82.16 -32.29 14.24
C ARG A 6 -81.84 -32.46 15.74
N MET A 7 -80.66 -32.13 16.28
CA MET A 7 -79.74 -31.01 16.06
C MET A 7 -78.30 -31.47 16.38
N LYS A 8 -77.34 -31.38 15.45
CA LYS A 8 -76.25 -30.39 15.38
C LYS A 8 -75.45 -30.14 16.68
N ASN A 9 -74.14 -30.41 16.54
CA ASN A 9 -72.98 -29.76 17.15
C ASN A 9 -72.67 -30.04 18.62
N ARG A 10 -71.65 -30.88 18.86
CA ARG A 10 -70.58 -30.89 19.91
C ARG A 10 -69.79 -32.20 19.64
N LEU A 11 -68.47 -32.36 19.67
CA LEU A 11 -67.33 -31.55 20.06
C LEU A 11 -66.07 -32.44 19.80
N ILE A 12 -65.08 -31.89 19.11
CA ILE A 12 -63.62 -32.05 19.37
C ILE A 12 -62.97 -33.45 19.26
N ILE A 13 -62.28 -33.64 18.13
CA ILE A 13 -60.90 -34.12 17.96
C ILE A 13 -60.20 -34.66 19.24
N LEU A 14 -60.08 -35.98 19.36
CA LEU A 14 -59.05 -36.62 20.19
C LEU A 14 -57.88 -37.04 19.30
N ARG A 15 -56.89 -36.14 19.17
CA ARG A 15 -55.59 -36.42 18.55
C ARG A 15 -54.62 -36.86 19.64
N ASP A 16 -54.38 -38.17 19.64
CA ASP A 16 -53.27 -38.93 20.21
C ASP A 16 -52.20 -38.15 20.99
N LYS A 17 -52.15 -38.36 22.32
CA LYS A 17 -51.20 -37.79 23.28
C LYS A 17 -49.99 -38.72 23.53
N ARG A 18 -49.70 -39.72 22.68
CA ARG A 18 -48.55 -40.63 22.85
C ARG A 18 -47.29 -40.32 22.05
N ARG A 19 -47.26 -39.26 21.23
CA ARG A 19 -46.05 -38.85 20.46
C ARG A 19 -45.26 -37.68 21.06
N ARG A 20 -45.49 -37.33 22.33
CA ARG A 20 -44.83 -36.17 22.97
C ARG A 20 -43.74 -36.52 23.99
N SER A 21 -43.68 -37.75 24.53
CA SER A 21 -42.66 -38.10 25.53
C SER A 21 -41.36 -38.66 24.92
N MET A 22 -41.44 -39.48 23.85
CA MET A 22 -40.23 -40.00 23.20
C MET A 22 -39.42 -38.92 22.49
N SER A 23 -40.09 -37.93 21.91
CA SER A 23 -39.45 -36.77 21.28
C SER A 23 -38.80 -35.85 22.31
N ALA A 24 -39.39 -35.69 23.51
CA ALA A 24 -38.78 -34.90 24.59
C ALA A 24 -37.55 -35.59 25.22
N GLN A 25 -37.57 -36.92 25.38
CA GLN A 25 -36.41 -37.67 25.86
C GLN A 25 -35.28 -37.72 24.84
N LEU A 26 -35.59 -37.86 23.54
CA LEU A 26 -34.59 -37.82 22.48
C LEU A 26 -33.96 -36.43 22.34
N LEU A 27 -34.74 -35.36 22.57
CA LEU A 27 -34.25 -33.98 22.55
C LEU A 27 -33.39 -33.65 23.78
N LEU A 28 -33.72 -34.18 24.96
CA LEU A 28 -32.87 -34.06 26.15
C LEU A 28 -31.55 -34.85 26.02
N LEU A 29 -31.56 -36.00 25.34
CA LEU A 29 -30.37 -36.80 25.07
C LEU A 29 -29.49 -36.18 23.97
N PHE A 30 -30.10 -35.52 22.97
CA PHE A 30 -29.37 -34.71 21.98
C PHE A 30 -28.79 -33.43 22.59
N VAL A 31 -29.50 -32.79 23.52
CA VAL A 31 -28.99 -31.61 24.24
C VAL A 31 -27.85 -32.00 25.19
N SER A 32 -27.91 -33.15 25.86
CA SER A 32 -26.80 -33.63 26.69
C SER A 32 -25.59 -34.05 25.86
N LEU A 33 -25.79 -34.72 24.71
CA LEU A 33 -24.70 -35.08 23.80
C LEU A 33 -24.06 -33.85 23.13
N ALA A 34 -24.85 -32.81 22.82
CA ALA A 34 -24.36 -31.52 22.36
C ALA A 34 -23.61 -30.74 23.46
N SER A 35 -24.01 -30.90 24.72
CA SER A 35 -23.32 -30.29 25.88
C SER A 35 -21.95 -30.92 26.11
N VAL A 36 -21.80 -32.23 25.89
CA VAL A 36 -20.49 -32.92 25.98
C VAL A 36 -19.58 -32.58 24.79
N ALA A 37 -20.14 -32.32 23.61
CA ALA A 37 -19.37 -31.87 22.44
C ALA A 37 -18.85 -30.42 22.59
N LEU A 38 -19.60 -29.54 23.27
CA LEU A 38 -19.13 -28.18 23.59
C LEU A 38 -18.12 -28.12 24.74
N ALA A 39 -18.11 -29.11 25.63
CA ALA A 39 -17.20 -29.16 26.78
C ALA A 39 -15.74 -29.52 26.41
N HIS A 40 -15.45 -29.89 25.16
CA HIS A 40 -14.09 -30.21 24.70
C HIS A 40 -13.30 -28.99 24.22
N ALA A 41 -13.88 -27.78 24.26
CA ALA A 41 -13.14 -26.56 24.03
C ALA A 41 -12.99 -25.80 25.35
N GLN A 42 -11.80 -25.24 25.57
CA GLN A 42 -11.45 -24.26 26.61
C GLN A 42 -10.80 -24.83 27.89
N SER A 43 -9.66 -25.52 27.75
CA SER A 43 -8.58 -25.19 28.68
C SER A 43 -7.98 -23.86 28.21
N ALA A 44 -8.02 -22.81 29.02
CA ALA A 44 -7.39 -21.50 28.72
C ALA A 44 -5.84 -21.55 28.76
N ILE A 45 -5.29 -22.76 28.74
CA ILE A 45 -3.88 -23.09 28.85
C ILE A 45 -3.59 -24.03 27.66
N PRO A 46 -2.75 -23.62 26.70
CA PRO A 46 -2.34 -24.48 25.59
C PRO A 46 -1.44 -25.60 26.13
N ARG A 47 -1.60 -26.82 25.59
CA ARG A 47 -0.79 -27.98 25.99
C ARG A 47 0.55 -27.91 25.28
N LEU A 48 1.63 -27.85 26.07
CA LEU A 48 2.98 -27.92 25.55
C LEU A 48 3.26 -29.30 24.95
N ALA A 49 4.15 -29.34 23.96
CA ALA A 49 4.70 -30.59 23.45
C ALA A 49 5.59 -31.24 24.53
N ASP A 50 5.62 -32.57 24.57
CA ASP A 50 6.41 -33.33 25.56
C ASP A 50 7.92 -33.07 25.42
N ASN A 51 8.34 -32.64 24.23
CA ASN A 51 9.72 -32.30 23.86
C ASN A 51 9.89 -30.80 23.57
N ALA A 52 9.04 -29.92 24.12
CA ALA A 52 9.15 -28.49 23.92
C ALA A 52 10.50 -27.97 24.46
N PRO A 53 11.31 -27.25 23.66
CA PRO A 53 12.56 -26.68 24.13
C PRO A 53 12.31 -25.52 25.09
N ASP A 54 13.22 -25.30 26.06
CA ASP A 54 13.15 -24.13 26.94
C ASP A 54 13.52 -22.84 26.21
N THR A 55 14.30 -22.94 25.13
CA THR A 55 14.80 -21.80 24.35
C THR A 55 14.92 -22.17 22.87
N TYR A 56 14.57 -21.24 21.99
CA TYR A 56 14.73 -21.38 20.54
C TYR A 56 15.28 -20.10 19.92
N THR A 57 16.23 -20.23 18.99
CA THR A 57 16.75 -19.09 18.22
C THR A 57 16.08 -19.08 16.85
N VAL A 58 15.43 -17.98 16.52
CA VAL A 58 14.70 -17.83 15.25
C VAL A 58 15.68 -17.87 14.08
N GLU A 59 15.40 -18.71 13.09
CA GLU A 59 16.18 -18.81 11.85
C GLU A 59 15.51 -18.08 10.69
N ARG A 60 16.25 -17.91 9.59
CA ARG A 60 15.71 -17.26 8.39
C ARG A 60 14.66 -18.16 7.73
N GLY A 61 13.43 -17.69 7.70
CA GLY A 61 12.30 -18.38 7.08
C GLY A 61 11.29 -18.94 8.08
N ASP A 62 11.64 -18.91 9.38
CA ASP A 62 10.72 -19.32 10.43
C ASP A 62 9.52 -18.39 10.52
N THR A 63 8.35 -18.99 10.71
CA THR A 63 7.13 -18.28 11.06
C THR A 63 6.71 -18.62 12.47
N LEU A 64 5.89 -17.77 13.08
CA LEU A 64 5.31 -18.07 14.39
C LEU A 64 4.55 -19.40 14.41
N TRP A 65 3.91 -19.74 13.31
CA TRP A 65 3.17 -21.00 13.18
C TRP A 65 4.11 -22.19 13.27
N ASP A 66 5.22 -22.16 12.52
CA ASP A 66 6.21 -23.24 12.49
C ASP A 66 6.89 -23.39 13.84
N ILE A 67 7.27 -22.27 14.44
CA ILE A 67 7.86 -22.24 15.79
C ILE A 67 6.86 -22.78 16.81
N SER A 68 5.59 -22.41 16.73
CA SER A 68 4.58 -22.88 17.69
C SER A 68 4.35 -24.38 17.62
N ALA A 69 4.57 -25.02 16.47
CA ALA A 69 4.56 -26.47 16.36
C ALA A 69 5.71 -27.16 17.12
N LEU A 70 6.78 -26.42 17.47
CA LEU A 70 7.87 -26.92 18.32
C LEU A 70 7.50 -26.88 19.81
N PHE A 71 6.70 -25.89 20.22
CA PHE A 71 6.35 -25.69 21.63
C PHE A 71 5.00 -26.30 22.02
N LEU A 72 4.07 -26.45 21.07
CA LEU A 72 2.70 -26.90 21.32
C LEU A 72 2.39 -28.19 20.57
N ASN A 73 1.60 -29.06 21.19
CA ASN A 73 0.95 -30.17 20.48
C ASN A 73 -0.13 -29.68 19.51
N GLU A 74 -0.64 -28.46 19.70
CA GLU A 74 -1.71 -27.83 18.94
C GLU A 74 -1.23 -26.51 18.32
N PRO A 75 -0.57 -26.53 17.14
CA PRO A 75 0.10 -25.35 16.57
C PRO A 75 -0.84 -24.16 16.31
N TRP A 76 -2.12 -24.40 16.02
CA TRP A 76 -3.12 -23.35 15.78
C TRP A 76 -3.46 -22.50 17.02
N ARG A 77 -3.05 -22.93 18.21
CA ARG A 77 -3.25 -22.21 19.47
C ARG A 77 -2.09 -21.25 19.79
N TRP A 78 -1.21 -21.02 18.83
CA TRP A 78 -0.13 -20.04 18.95
C TRP A 78 -0.56 -18.64 19.48
N PRO A 79 -1.77 -18.09 19.19
CA PRO A 79 -2.13 -16.78 19.71
C PRO A 79 -2.22 -16.77 21.24
N GLU A 80 -2.61 -17.89 21.85
CA GLU A 80 -2.71 -18.02 23.31
C GLU A 80 -1.31 -18.02 23.94
N LEU A 81 -0.35 -18.73 23.33
CA LEU A 81 1.02 -18.82 23.80
C LEU A 81 1.75 -17.46 23.70
N TRP A 82 1.41 -16.65 22.69
CA TRP A 82 2.03 -15.36 22.41
C TRP A 82 1.33 -14.16 23.06
N SER A 83 0.06 -14.29 23.42
CA SER A 83 -0.73 -13.24 24.09
C SER A 83 -0.13 -12.75 25.42
N VAL A 84 0.77 -13.54 26.02
CA VAL A 84 1.43 -13.26 27.29
C VAL A 84 2.59 -12.27 27.13
N ASN A 85 2.99 -11.92 25.89
CA ASN A 85 4.11 -11.01 25.63
C ASN A 85 3.62 -9.58 25.33
N PRO A 86 3.64 -8.66 26.32
CA PRO A 86 3.14 -7.29 26.13
C PRO A 86 4.03 -6.42 25.21
N ASP A 87 5.29 -6.81 24.99
CA ASP A 87 6.28 -6.01 24.28
C ASP A 87 6.23 -6.22 22.75
N VAL A 88 5.58 -7.29 22.30
CA VAL A 88 5.44 -7.63 20.87
C VAL A 88 4.07 -7.14 20.39
N ARG A 89 4.02 -5.90 19.92
CA ARG A 89 2.78 -5.26 19.42
C ARG A 89 2.27 -5.87 18.10
N ASP A 90 3.14 -6.55 17.35
CA ASP A 90 2.78 -7.29 16.14
C ASP A 90 3.47 -8.67 16.18
N PRO A 91 2.71 -9.77 16.28
CA PRO A 91 3.23 -11.12 16.32
C PRO A 91 4.13 -11.46 15.12
N ASN A 92 3.95 -10.84 13.96
CA ASN A 92 4.75 -11.13 12.77
C ASN A 92 6.17 -10.53 12.81
N LEU A 93 6.52 -9.75 13.84
CA LEU A 93 7.83 -9.08 13.95
C LEU A 93 8.90 -9.94 14.65
N ILE A 94 9.00 -11.22 14.27
CA ILE A 94 10.15 -12.05 14.66
C ILE A 94 11.25 -11.96 13.60
N TYR A 95 12.50 -11.87 14.04
CA TYR A 95 13.64 -11.75 13.15
C TYR A 95 14.66 -12.86 13.38
N PRO A 96 15.41 -13.25 12.35
CA PRO A 96 16.51 -14.20 12.51
C PRO A 96 17.51 -13.71 13.56
N GLY A 97 17.86 -14.58 14.51
CA GLY A 97 18.74 -14.28 15.65
C GLY A 97 18.01 -13.82 16.91
N ASP A 98 16.69 -13.60 16.87
CA ASP A 98 15.90 -13.42 18.08
C ASP A 98 15.86 -14.71 18.91
N VAL A 99 15.82 -14.58 20.24
CA VAL A 99 15.80 -15.73 21.15
C VAL A 99 14.47 -15.76 21.89
N LEU A 100 13.75 -16.87 21.73
CA LEU A 100 12.46 -17.16 22.34
C LEU A 100 12.66 -18.05 23.57
N TYR A 101 12.09 -17.64 24.70
CA TYR A 101 12.15 -18.40 25.95
C TYR A 101 10.78 -18.86 26.39
N LEU A 102 10.63 -20.14 26.67
CA LEU A 102 9.44 -20.67 27.32
C LEU A 102 9.50 -20.34 28.81
N ARG A 103 8.49 -19.63 29.32
CA ARG A 103 8.40 -19.29 30.75
C ARG A 103 6.97 -19.44 31.26
N TRP A 104 6.86 -19.87 32.50
CA TRP A 104 5.59 -19.92 33.21
C TRP A 104 5.28 -18.58 33.88
N ASN A 105 4.11 -18.02 33.58
CA ASN A 105 3.59 -16.82 34.25
C ASN A 105 2.21 -17.15 34.83
N ASN A 106 2.08 -17.03 36.15
CA ASN A 106 0.83 -17.30 36.89
C ASN A 106 0.16 -18.65 36.51
N GLY A 107 0.97 -19.70 36.33
CA GLY A 107 0.48 -21.04 35.99
C GLY A 107 0.03 -21.20 34.53
N LYS A 108 0.42 -20.29 33.62
CA LYS A 108 0.25 -20.44 32.17
C LYS A 108 1.61 -20.44 31.47
N PRO A 109 1.84 -21.31 30.48
CA PRO A 109 3.03 -21.24 29.67
C PRO A 109 2.88 -20.08 28.69
N GLY A 110 3.91 -19.24 28.60
CA GLY A 110 4.02 -18.17 27.63
C GLY A 110 5.42 -18.17 27.05
N VAL A 111 5.54 -17.74 25.80
CA VAL A 111 6.88 -17.53 25.22
C VAL A 111 7.17 -16.05 25.17
N TYR A 112 8.38 -15.74 25.60
CA TYR A 112 8.87 -14.39 25.73
C TYR A 112 10.00 -14.18 24.72
N LEU A 113 9.85 -13.12 23.94
CA LEU A 113 10.87 -12.68 23.00
C LEU A 113 11.92 -11.87 23.77
N THR A 114 13.15 -12.38 23.81
CA THR A 114 14.31 -11.49 23.96
C THR A 114 14.74 -11.13 22.56
N SER A 115 14.48 -9.88 22.18
CA SER A 115 15.20 -9.32 21.04
C SER A 115 16.67 -9.38 21.39
N ALA A 116 17.44 -10.17 20.63
CA ALA A 116 18.89 -10.11 20.73
C ALA A 116 19.32 -8.64 20.62
N PRO A 117 20.40 -8.20 21.29
CA PRO A 117 20.92 -6.86 21.09
C PRO A 117 21.13 -6.71 19.59
N ARG A 118 20.26 -5.90 18.97
CA ARG A 118 20.21 -5.75 17.52
C ARG A 118 21.57 -5.21 17.14
N ALA A 119 22.45 -6.08 16.66
CA ALA A 119 23.59 -5.67 15.87
C ALA A 119 22.96 -4.81 14.79
N SER A 120 23.12 -3.49 14.92
CA SER A 120 22.33 -2.52 14.18
C SER A 120 22.44 -2.90 12.72
N VAL A 121 21.36 -3.46 12.15
CA VAL A 121 21.33 -3.88 10.76
C VAL A 121 21.54 -2.59 9.99
N THR A 122 22.79 -2.38 9.57
CA THR A 122 23.17 -1.17 8.88
C THR A 122 22.60 -1.34 7.48
N LYS A 123 21.41 -0.79 7.28
CA LYS A 123 20.73 -0.81 5.99
C LYS A 123 21.59 -0.03 5.01
N LEU A 124 22.40 -0.74 4.24
CA LEU A 124 23.17 -0.16 3.15
C LEU A 124 22.19 0.16 2.02
N SER A 125 21.89 1.44 1.88
CA SER A 125 21.25 1.98 0.68
C SER A 125 22.30 2.71 -0.15
N PRO A 126 22.24 2.63 -1.49
CA PRO A 126 23.09 3.48 -2.34
C PRO A 126 22.88 4.94 -1.94
N LYS A 127 23.96 5.62 -1.58
CA LYS A 127 23.96 7.04 -1.21
C LYS A 127 24.84 7.77 -2.22
N MET A 128 24.32 8.86 -2.76
CA MET A 128 25.10 9.74 -3.63
C MET A 128 26.35 10.20 -2.87
N ARG A 129 27.52 9.95 -3.43
CA ARG A 129 28.79 10.45 -2.90
C ARG A 129 28.94 11.89 -3.39
N SER A 130 28.80 12.86 -2.48
CA SER A 130 29.10 14.26 -2.76
C SER A 130 30.55 14.53 -2.43
N GLU A 131 31.38 14.76 -3.44
CA GLU A 131 32.74 15.27 -3.27
C GLU A 131 32.70 16.80 -3.45
N PRO A 132 33.40 17.57 -2.59
CA PRO A 132 33.47 19.01 -2.78
C PRO A 132 34.16 19.29 -4.12
N LEU A 133 33.58 20.19 -4.93
CA LEU A 133 34.23 20.64 -6.17
C LEU A 133 35.58 21.26 -5.80
N THR A 134 36.66 20.55 -6.09
CA THR A 134 38.04 21.00 -5.81
C THR A 134 38.48 22.09 -6.79
N SER A 135 37.77 22.23 -7.91
CA SER A 135 38.00 23.24 -8.94
C SER A 135 36.71 23.98 -9.29
N ALA A 136 36.84 25.21 -9.80
CA ALA A 136 35.72 25.96 -10.35
C ALA A 136 35.05 25.20 -11.50
N ILE A 137 33.76 25.47 -11.72
CA ILE A 137 33.03 25.03 -12.91
C ILE A 137 33.78 25.65 -14.11
N PRO A 138 34.20 24.85 -15.11
CA PRO A 138 34.88 25.40 -16.28
C PRO A 138 33.93 26.36 -16.99
N GLU A 139 34.49 27.48 -17.46
CA GLU A 139 33.75 28.39 -18.32
C GLU A 139 33.29 27.64 -19.57
N ILE A 140 32.06 27.90 -20.01
CA ILE A 140 31.56 27.36 -21.27
C ILE A 140 32.38 28.01 -22.39
N PRO A 141 33.07 27.23 -23.26
CA PRO A 141 33.88 27.78 -24.34
C PRO A 141 33.06 28.65 -25.31
N ARG A 142 33.67 29.74 -25.80
CA ARG A 142 33.03 30.71 -26.69
C ARG A 142 32.55 30.10 -28.00
N ASP A 143 33.33 29.21 -28.59
CA ASP A 143 33.02 28.46 -29.81
C ASP A 143 31.74 27.62 -29.70
N VAL A 144 31.43 27.13 -28.50
CA VAL A 144 30.18 26.39 -28.24
C VAL A 144 28.98 27.33 -28.18
N ILE A 145 29.16 28.56 -27.71
CA ILE A 145 28.07 29.52 -27.47
C ILE A 145 27.80 30.39 -28.70
N ASP A 146 28.82 30.75 -29.47
CA ASP A 146 28.72 31.69 -30.59
C ASP A 146 27.58 31.34 -31.58
N PRO A 147 27.33 30.06 -31.96
CA PRO A 147 26.20 29.71 -32.84
C PRO A 147 24.83 30.01 -32.22
N PHE A 148 24.72 29.95 -30.89
CA PHE A 148 23.48 30.20 -30.16
C PHE A 148 23.29 31.68 -29.84
N ILE A 149 24.33 32.50 -29.88
CA ILE A 149 24.20 33.95 -29.68
C ILE A 149 24.04 34.68 -31.03
N ALA A 150 24.76 34.26 -32.07
CA ALA A 150 24.86 35.03 -33.31
C ALA A 150 23.53 35.31 -34.01
N ASN A 151 22.52 34.45 -33.84
CA ASN A 151 21.26 34.52 -34.60
C ASN A 151 19.98 34.46 -33.74
N HIS A 152 20.09 34.50 -32.41
CA HIS A 152 18.92 34.35 -31.55
C HIS A 152 18.50 35.71 -30.98
N ARG A 153 17.37 36.24 -31.49
CA ARG A 153 16.69 37.39 -30.92
C ARG A 153 15.66 36.91 -29.90
N PHE A 154 15.87 37.27 -28.64
CA PHE A 154 14.90 37.03 -27.57
C PHE A 154 13.91 38.19 -27.52
N GLU A 155 12.61 37.91 -27.65
CA GLU A 155 11.55 38.93 -27.63
C GLU A 155 10.55 38.56 -26.52
N ASN A 156 10.41 39.41 -25.51
CA ASN A 156 9.66 39.07 -24.29
C ASN A 156 8.13 39.11 -24.50
N THR A 157 7.61 40.18 -25.09
CA THR A 157 6.20 40.34 -25.51
C THR A 157 6.11 41.64 -26.29
N VAL A 158 6.16 41.58 -27.62
CA VAL A 158 5.97 42.78 -28.45
C VAL A 158 4.71 42.67 -29.27
N ASP A 159 3.88 43.71 -29.20
CA ASP A 159 2.75 43.90 -30.09
C ASP A 159 3.23 44.20 -31.51
N ARG A 160 3.30 43.15 -32.33
CA ARG A 160 3.77 43.21 -33.71
C ARG A 160 2.87 44.03 -34.64
N SER A 161 1.66 44.40 -34.19
CA SER A 161 0.79 45.28 -34.97
C SER A 161 1.35 46.68 -35.13
N MET A 162 2.21 47.12 -34.20
CA MET A 162 2.82 48.44 -34.21
C MET A 162 4.06 48.55 -35.11
N TYR A 163 4.56 47.43 -35.64
CA TYR A 163 5.74 47.45 -36.50
C TYR A 163 5.39 47.76 -37.97
N PRO A 164 6.27 48.51 -38.66
CA PRO A 164 6.16 48.71 -40.10
C PRO A 164 6.15 47.36 -40.84
N ARG A 165 5.32 47.25 -41.88
CA ARG A 165 5.13 46.02 -42.66
C ARG A 165 5.71 46.16 -44.06
N VAL A 166 6.42 45.15 -44.53
CA VAL A 166 6.91 45.09 -45.91
C VAL A 166 5.73 44.85 -46.85
N LEU A 167 5.55 45.72 -47.84
CA LEU A 167 4.51 45.61 -48.87
C LEU A 167 4.97 44.81 -50.09
N GLY A 168 6.24 44.95 -50.48
CA GLY A 168 6.81 44.26 -51.64
C GLY A 168 8.06 44.95 -52.19
N GLY A 169 8.70 44.31 -53.17
CA GLY A 169 9.86 44.86 -53.89
C GLY A 169 9.46 45.76 -55.05
N ALA A 170 10.34 46.69 -55.43
CA ALA A 170 10.06 47.70 -56.47
C ALA A 170 9.94 47.14 -57.90
N GLY A 171 10.41 45.91 -58.16
CA GLY A 171 10.51 45.35 -59.51
C GLY A 171 9.38 44.40 -59.94
N GLY A 172 8.28 44.29 -59.20
CA GLY A 172 7.21 43.30 -59.49
C GLY A 172 7.65 41.84 -59.31
N ARG A 173 8.74 41.61 -58.57
CA ARG A 173 9.32 40.29 -58.30
C ARG A 173 8.84 39.77 -56.95
N LEU A 174 8.65 38.47 -56.85
CA LEU A 174 8.22 37.80 -55.61
C LEU A 174 9.34 37.67 -54.56
N ILE A 175 10.60 37.78 -54.99
CA ILE A 175 11.80 37.63 -54.16
C ILE A 175 12.68 38.85 -54.37
N SER A 176 13.14 39.44 -53.27
CA SER A 176 14.13 40.53 -53.30
C SER A 176 15.46 40.06 -52.74
N GLY A 177 16.55 40.56 -53.33
CA GLY A 177 17.93 40.27 -52.94
C GLY A 177 18.72 41.50 -52.52
N MET A 178 20.03 41.34 -52.39
CA MET A 178 20.93 42.42 -52.01
C MET A 178 20.93 43.52 -53.09
N GLY A 179 20.75 44.77 -52.66
CA GLY A 179 20.69 45.95 -53.54
C GLY A 179 19.30 46.29 -54.08
N ASP A 180 18.29 45.45 -53.83
CA ASP A 180 16.91 45.77 -54.22
C ASP A 180 16.28 46.82 -53.29
N SER A 181 15.38 47.61 -53.86
CA SER A 181 14.52 48.51 -53.08
C SER A 181 13.21 47.81 -52.70
N ILE A 182 12.82 47.95 -51.42
CA ILE A 182 11.56 47.44 -50.88
C ILE A 182 10.68 48.58 -50.37
N TYR A 183 9.37 48.40 -50.43
CA TYR A 183 8.39 49.34 -49.89
C TYR A 183 7.83 48.84 -48.56
N VAL A 184 7.67 49.77 -47.62
CA VAL A 184 7.22 49.49 -46.25
C VAL A 184 6.04 50.40 -45.93
N ALA A 185 5.00 49.84 -45.31
CA ALA A 185 3.88 50.57 -44.72
C ALA A 185 4.13 50.80 -43.22
N GLY A 186 4.20 52.06 -42.82
CA GLY A 186 4.43 52.46 -41.43
C GLY A 186 5.38 53.64 -41.34
N SER A 187 5.66 54.08 -40.12
CA SER A 187 6.67 55.11 -39.86
C SER A 187 8.01 54.46 -39.52
N LEU A 188 9.08 54.89 -40.18
CA LEU A 188 10.45 54.51 -39.86
C LEU A 188 11.06 55.59 -38.96
N SER A 189 11.71 55.18 -37.87
CA SER A 189 12.36 56.09 -36.92
C SER A 189 13.49 56.89 -37.60
N SER A 190 13.49 58.22 -37.45
CA SER A 190 14.55 59.07 -37.98
C SER A 190 15.87 58.82 -37.23
N GLY A 191 16.95 58.53 -37.97
CA GLY A 191 18.28 58.25 -37.43
C GLY A 191 18.66 56.77 -37.34
N VAL A 192 17.79 55.86 -37.81
CA VAL A 192 18.11 54.43 -37.94
C VAL A 192 18.37 54.12 -39.42
N GLU A 193 19.58 53.64 -39.72
CA GLU A 193 19.99 53.33 -41.09
C GLU A 193 19.74 51.87 -41.47
N THR A 194 19.61 50.97 -40.49
CA THR A 194 19.49 49.52 -40.71
C THR A 194 18.30 48.96 -39.96
N TYR A 195 17.51 48.12 -40.64
CA TYR A 195 16.37 47.42 -40.07
C TYR A 195 16.45 45.93 -40.37
N ASP A 196 16.10 45.10 -39.40
CA ASP A 196 15.96 43.66 -39.59
C ASP A 196 14.56 43.31 -40.06
N VAL A 197 14.48 42.52 -41.12
CA VAL A 197 13.21 41.98 -41.62
C VAL A 197 12.93 40.64 -40.95
N VAL A 198 11.87 40.59 -40.14
CA VAL A 198 11.46 39.38 -39.44
C VAL A 198 10.18 38.81 -40.04
N ARG A 199 10.15 37.47 -40.21
CA ARG A 199 8.92 36.76 -40.56
C ARG A 199 8.19 36.39 -39.26
N PRO A 200 6.88 36.68 -39.13
CA PRO A 200 6.09 36.15 -38.03
C PRO A 200 5.99 34.61 -38.16
N SER A 201 6.31 33.90 -37.07
CA SER A 201 6.08 32.46 -36.92
C SER A 201 4.61 32.15 -36.72
#